data_AF-A0A537YA59-F1
#
_entry.id   AF-A0A537YA59-F1
#
_cell.length_a   1.000
_cell.length_b   1.000
_cell.length_c   1.000
_cell.angle_alpha   90.00
_cell.angle_beta   90.00
_cell.angle_gamma   90.00
#
_symmetry.space_group_name_H-M   'P 1'
#
loop_
_entity.id
_entity.type
_entity.pdbx_description
1 polymer ?
#
loop_
_entity_poly.entity_id
_entity_poly.type
_entity_poly.pdbx_seq_one_letter_code
_entity_poly.pdbx_strand_id
1 'polypeptide(L)'
;MEDRHKREARRTETEVYDSALRDVASFYRDVLLAGAGVPDDALVNTEMAERLRRAAAVADPAWLVGALERIEDTRRALARNVQAVLALEAVFMELGTPRARAGAR
;
A
#
# COMPACT_ATOMS: atom_id res chain seq x y z
N MET A 1 10.22 22.07 27.00
CA MET A 1 11.10 21.05 26.38
C MET A 1 10.33 19.76 26.11
N GLU A 2 9.63 19.20 27.11
CA GLU A 2 8.89 17.93 27.00
C GLU A 2 7.84 17.88 25.87
N ASP A 3 7.01 18.91 25.72
CA ASP A 3 5.98 18.96 24.66
C ASP A 3 6.57 19.02 23.25
N ARG A 4 7.77 19.59 23.10
CA ARG A 4 8.45 19.65 21.81
C ARG A 4 8.99 18.27 21.43
N HIS A 5 9.58 17.54 22.37
CA HIS A 5 10.02 16.16 22.16
C HIS A 5 8.86 15.22 21.82
N LYS A 6 7.71 15.36 22.48
CA LYS A 6 6.50 14.55 22.18
C LYS A 6 5.97 14.80 20.77
N ARG A 7 5.94 16.06 20.33
CA ARG A 7 5.50 16.43 18.97
C ARG A 7 6.47 15.93 17.90
N GLU A 8 7.78 16.07 18.14
CA GLU A 8 8.81 15.60 17.21
C GLU A 8 8.81 14.07 17.08
N ALA A 9 8.73 13.33 18.19
CA ALA A 9 8.65 11.87 18.17
C ALA A 9 7.45 11.37 17.34
N ARG A 10 6.28 11.98 17.52
CA ARG A 10 5.06 11.63 16.77
C ARG A 10 5.16 11.96 15.28
N ARG A 11 5.81 13.07 14.94
CA ARG A 11 6.04 13.45 13.53
C ARG A 11 6.92 12.42 12.84
N THR A 12 8.04 12.05 13.47
CA THR A 12 8.96 11.03 12.94
C THR A 12 8.25 9.69 12.75
N GLU A 13 7.46 9.26 13.74
CA GLU A 13 6.66 8.04 13.64
C GLU A 13 5.68 8.09 12.45
N THR A 14 4.98 9.21 12.28
CA THR A 14 4.04 9.41 11.17
C THR A 14 4.75 9.36 9.81
N GLU A 15 5.95 9.96 9.70
CA GLU A 15 6.76 9.95 8.48
C GLU A 15 7.22 8.53 8.12
N VAL A 16 7.61 7.73 9.11
CA VAL A 16 7.97 6.31 8.92
C VAL A 16 6.78 5.52 8.37
N TYR A 17 5.59 5.69 8.95
CA TYR A 17 4.39 5.00 8.48
C TYR A 17 3.94 5.48 7.11
N ASP A 18 4.06 6.77 6.82
CA ASP A 18 3.79 7.33 5.49
C ASP A 18 4.71 6.68 4.45
N SER A 19 6.02 6.58 4.73
CA SER A 19 6.98 5.89 3.85
C SER A 19 6.60 4.41 3.65
N ALA A 20 6.32 3.67 4.71
CA ALA A 20 5.94 2.27 4.62
C ALA A 20 4.67 2.06 3.79
N LEU A 21 3.66 2.95 3.92
CA LEU A 21 2.45 2.89 3.10
C LEU A 21 2.72 3.19 1.62
N ARG A 22 3.71 4.04 1.30
CA ARG A 22 4.18 4.25 -0.09
C ARG A 22 4.80 2.99 -0.67
N ASP A 23 5.60 2.27 0.12
CA ASP A 23 6.21 1.01 -0.31
C ASP A 23 5.15 -0.06 -0.56
N VAL A 24 4.14 -0.14 0.30
CA VAL A 24 2.98 -1.01 0.09
C VAL A 24 2.21 -0.60 -1.17
N ALA A 25 1.96 0.69 -1.39
CA ALA A 25 1.28 1.18 -2.59
C ALA A 25 2.07 0.87 -3.87
N SER A 26 3.41 1.00 -3.85
CA SER A 26 4.25 0.71 -5.01
C SER A 26 4.11 -0.76 -5.43
N PHE A 27 4.05 -1.69 -4.46
CA PHE A 27 3.80 -3.10 -4.73
C PHE A 27 2.44 -3.32 -5.41
N TYR A 28 1.35 -2.79 -4.87
CA TYR A 28 0.01 -2.96 -5.48
C TYR A 28 -0.08 -2.33 -6.88
N ARG A 29 0.57 -1.18 -7.09
CA ARG A 29 0.68 -0.52 -8.39
C ARG A 29 1.42 -1.38 -9.39
N ASP A 30 2.55 -1.97 -9.00
CA ASP A 30 3.32 -2.84 -9.89
C ASP A 30 2.60 -4.16 -10.19
N VAL A 31 1.84 -4.72 -9.24
CA VAL A 31 0.97 -5.88 -9.51
C VAL A 31 -0.08 -5.53 -10.57
N LEU A 32 -0.70 -4.36 -10.48
CA LEU A 32 -1.67 -3.89 -11.47
C LEU A 32 -1.02 -3.72 -12.85
N LEU A 33 0.16 -3.10 -12.92
CA LEU A 33 0.87 -2.86 -14.18
C LEU A 33 1.41 -4.13 -14.82
N ALA A 34 1.97 -5.05 -14.02
CA ALA A 34 2.38 -6.36 -14.50
C ALA A 34 1.18 -7.12 -15.09
N GLY A 35 0.01 -7.04 -14.45
CA GLY A 35 -1.24 -7.61 -14.98
C GLY A 35 -1.76 -6.94 -16.25
N ALA A 36 -1.34 -5.71 -16.53
CA ALA A 36 -1.63 -4.96 -17.76
C ALA A 36 -0.58 -5.19 -18.86
N GLY A 37 0.44 -6.02 -18.63
CA GLY A 37 1.48 -6.34 -19.61
C GLY A 37 2.57 -5.27 -19.73
N VAL A 38 2.73 -4.42 -18.72
CA VAL A 38 3.85 -3.47 -18.66
C VAL A 38 5.17 -4.23 -18.48
N PRO A 39 6.24 -3.86 -19.21
CA PRO A 39 7.57 -4.47 -19.05
C PRO A 39 8.13 -4.38 -17.63
N ASP A 40 8.89 -5.41 -17.23
CA ASP A 40 9.44 -5.55 -15.87
C ASP A 40 10.39 -4.39 -15.49
N ASP A 41 11.08 -3.75 -16.46
CA ASP A 41 11.99 -2.62 -16.27
C ASP A 41 11.28 -1.27 -16.04
N ALA A 42 9.96 -1.21 -16.27
CA ALA A 42 9.11 -0.05 -15.99
C ALA A 42 8.44 -0.12 -14.60
N LEU A 43 8.63 -1.23 -13.87
CA LEU A 43 8.11 -1.43 -12.53
C LEU A 43 9.00 -0.73 -11.49
N VAL A 44 8.44 -0.37 -10.34
CA VAL A 44 9.24 0.20 -9.23
C VAL A 44 10.07 -0.91 -8.57
N ASN A 45 9.45 -2.06 -8.30
CA ASN A 45 10.03 -3.20 -7.62
C ASN A 45 10.55 -4.23 -8.63
N THR A 46 11.44 -3.79 -9.53
CA THR A 46 11.96 -4.58 -10.66
C THR A 46 12.55 -5.95 -10.24
N GLU A 47 13.22 -6.00 -9.09
CA GLU A 47 13.81 -7.21 -8.51
C GLU A 47 12.74 -8.23 -8.05
N MET A 48 11.49 -7.77 -7.92
CA MET A 48 10.33 -8.59 -7.53
C MET A 48 9.47 -8.99 -8.74
N ALA A 49 9.89 -8.72 -9.98
CA ALA A 49 9.09 -8.92 -11.20
C ALA A 49 8.36 -10.26 -11.27
N GLU A 50 9.07 -11.35 -10.99
CA GLU A 50 8.50 -12.70 -11.03
C GLU A 50 7.43 -12.93 -9.94
N ARG A 51 7.59 -12.32 -8.75
CA ARG A 51 6.56 -12.32 -7.70
C ARG A 51 5.36 -11.45 -8.09
N LEU A 52 5.61 -10.29 -8.69
CA LEU A 52 4.56 -9.37 -9.15
C LEU A 52 3.70 -10.01 -10.23
N ARG A 53 4.30 -10.70 -11.21
CA ARG A 53 3.58 -11.45 -12.26
C ARG A 53 2.70 -12.56 -11.68
N ARG A 54 3.19 -13.32 -10.70
CA ARG A 54 2.37 -14.34 -10.01
C ARG A 54 1.19 -13.73 -9.25
N ALA A 55 1.40 -12.62 -8.55
CA ALA A 55 0.31 -11.92 -7.87
C ALA A 55 -0.72 -11.38 -8.89
N ALA A 56 -0.24 -10.81 -9.99
CA ALA A 56 -1.08 -10.26 -11.05
C ALA A 56 -1.95 -11.32 -11.74
N ALA A 57 -1.49 -12.58 -11.80
CA ALA A 57 -2.25 -13.67 -12.37
C ALA A 57 -3.57 -13.96 -11.64
N VAL A 58 -3.62 -13.71 -10.31
CA VAL A 58 -4.78 -14.05 -9.46
C VAL A 58 -5.52 -12.84 -8.89
N ALA A 59 -4.91 -11.66 -8.87
CA ALA A 59 -5.48 -10.45 -8.27
C ALA A 59 -6.56 -9.80 -9.14
N ASP A 60 -7.71 -9.46 -8.55
CA ASP A 60 -8.75 -8.65 -9.19
C ASP A 60 -8.26 -7.20 -9.40
N PRO A 61 -8.16 -6.70 -10.66
CA PRO A 61 -7.73 -5.33 -10.95
C PRO A 61 -8.58 -4.27 -10.26
N ALA A 62 -9.91 -4.47 -10.14
CA ALA A 62 -10.78 -3.50 -9.49
C ALA A 62 -10.48 -3.40 -7.98
N TRP A 63 -10.20 -4.55 -7.36
CA TRP A 63 -9.79 -4.59 -5.97
C TRP A 63 -8.42 -3.92 -5.75
N LEU A 64 -7.45 -4.10 -6.66
CA LEU A 64 -6.13 -3.45 -6.59
C LEU A 64 -6.25 -1.93 -6.63
N VAL A 65 -7.10 -1.39 -7.50
CA VAL A 65 -7.37 0.06 -7.57
C VAL A 65 -7.96 0.55 -6.25
N GLY A 66 -8.98 -0.13 -5.72
CA GLY A 66 -9.56 0.24 -4.43
C GLY A 66 -8.57 0.11 -3.26
N ALA A 67 -7.63 -0.85 -3.32
CA ALA A 67 -6.56 -0.97 -2.34
C ALA A 67 -5.62 0.25 -2.36
N LEU A 68 -5.22 0.72 -3.54
CA LEU A 68 -4.40 1.92 -3.72
C LEU A 68 -5.09 3.18 -3.18
N GLU A 69 -6.39 3.33 -3.45
CA GLU A 69 -7.20 4.45 -2.94
C GLU A 69 -7.24 4.45 -1.41
N ARG A 70 -7.50 3.30 -0.78
CA ARG A 70 -7.52 3.15 0.68
C ARG A 70 -6.17 3.47 1.32
N ILE A 71 -5.07 3.00 0.73
CA ILE A 71 -3.72 3.30 1.23
C ILE A 71 -3.47 4.81 1.21
N GLU A 72 -3.86 5.48 0.13
CA GLU A 72 -3.68 6.91 -0.02
C GLU A 72 -4.61 7.72 0.90
N ASP A 73 -5.83 7.27 1.15
CA ASP A 73 -6.69 7.85 2.19
C ASP A 73 -6.09 7.75 3.59
N THR A 74 -5.52 6.59 3.93
CA THR A 74 -4.84 6.38 5.21
C THR A 74 -3.62 7.27 5.36
N ARG A 75 -2.80 7.43 4.30
CA ARG A 75 -1.66 8.37 4.28
C ARG A 75 -2.12 9.81 4.56
N ARG A 76 -3.19 10.26 3.91
CA ARG A 76 -3.79 11.58 4.19
C ARG A 76 -4.32 11.70 5.61
N ALA A 77 -4.91 10.64 6.17
CA ALA A 77 -5.39 10.64 7.55
C ALA A 77 -4.25 10.76 8.55
N LEU A 78 -3.14 10.04 8.35
CA LEU A 78 -1.93 10.14 9.15
C LEU A 78 -1.38 11.58 9.19
N ALA A 79 -1.33 12.25 8.03
CA ALA A 79 -0.94 13.65 7.94
C ALA A 79 -1.87 14.60 8.72
N ARG A 80 -3.14 14.21 8.95
CA ARG A 80 -4.12 14.95 9.75
C ARG A 80 -4.12 14.56 11.23
N ASN A 81 -3.06 13.92 11.73
CA ASN A 81 -2.89 13.60 13.14
C ASN A 81 -3.92 12.59 13.70
N VAL A 82 -4.37 11.60 12.93
CA VAL A 82 -5.12 10.45 13.50
C VAL A 82 -4.21 9.56 14.37
N GLN A 83 -4.81 8.62 15.11
CA GLN A 83 -4.05 7.59 15.82
C GLN A 83 -3.47 6.60 14.80
N ALA A 84 -2.14 6.58 14.68
CA ALA A 84 -1.47 5.88 13.59
C ALA A 84 -1.72 4.36 13.60
N VAL A 85 -1.54 3.71 14.75
CA VAL A 85 -1.73 2.27 14.90
C VAL A 85 -3.13 1.83 14.45
N LEU A 86 -4.17 2.52 14.92
CA LEU A 86 -5.55 2.21 14.53
C LEU A 86 -5.80 2.42 13.03
N ALA A 87 -5.24 3.48 12.43
CA ALA A 87 -5.37 3.72 11.00
C ALA A 87 -4.67 2.63 10.17
N LEU A 88 -3.52 2.15 10.64
CA LEU A 88 -2.80 1.03 10.03
C LEU A 88 -3.58 -0.29 10.18
N GLU A 89 -4.12 -0.57 11.36
CA GLU A 89 -4.95 -1.76 11.60
C GLU A 89 -6.16 -1.79 10.66
N ALA A 90 -6.89 -0.68 10.54
CA ALA A 90 -8.04 -0.56 9.66
C ALA A 90 -7.65 -0.84 8.20
N VAL A 91 -6.63 -0.15 7.67
CA VAL A 91 -6.25 -0.35 6.27
C VAL A 91 -5.74 -1.76 6.00
N PHE A 92 -4.95 -2.35 6.90
CA PHE A 92 -4.44 -3.71 6.69
C PHE A 92 -5.51 -4.79 6.81
N MET A 93 -6.55 -4.60 7.63
CA MET A 93 -7.72 -5.48 7.63
C MET A 93 -8.45 -5.45 6.28
N GLU A 94 -8.59 -4.26 5.69
CA GLU A 94 -9.23 -4.11 4.38
C GLU A 94 -8.37 -4.71 3.24
N LEU A 95 -7.04 -4.53 3.30
CA LEU A 95 -6.10 -5.13 2.35
C LEU A 95 -5.98 -6.66 2.50
N GLY A 96 -6.17 -7.19 3.70
CA GLY A 96 -6.15 -8.62 4.01
C GLY A 96 -7.36 -9.41 3.47
N THR A 97 -8.33 -8.72 2.85
CA THR A 97 -9.52 -9.33 2.25
C THR A 97 -9.49 -9.21 0.71
N PRO A 98 -8.50 -9.82 0.02
CA PRO A 98 -8.39 -9.74 -1.43
C PRO A 98 -9.52 -10.51 -2.12
N ARG A 99 -10.06 -9.92 -3.20
CA ARG A 99 -10.91 -10.64 -4.16
C ARG A 99 -10.02 -11.26 -5.24
N ALA A 100 -10.18 -12.56 -5.45
CA ALA A 100 -9.55 -13.26 -6.57
C ALA A 100 -10.27 -12.91 -7.89
N ARG A 101 -9.52 -12.94 -9.01
CA ARG A 101 -10.12 -12.81 -10.36
C ARG A 101 -11.23 -13.85 -10.54
N ALA A 102 -12.37 -13.40 -11.05
CA ALA A 102 -13.42 -14.30 -11.50
C ALA A 102 -12.85 -15.23 -12.59
N GLY A 103 -12.88 -16.55 -12.35
CA GLY A 103 -12.34 -17.56 -13.27
C GLY A 103 -10.95 -18.11 -12.94
N ALA A 104 -10.30 -17.67 -11.87
CA ALA A 104 -9.09 -18.31 -11.36
C ALA A 104 -9.45 -19.52 -10.47
N ARG A 105 -9.82 -20.64 -11.10
CA ARG A 105 -9.87 -21.98 -10.49
C ARG A 105 -9.26 -22.99 -11.43
#